data_AF-A0A178WIJ3-F1
#
_entry.id   AF-A0A178WIJ3-F1
#
_cell.length_a   1.000
_cell.length_b   1.000
_cell.length_c   1.000
_cell.angle_alpha   90.00
_cell.angle_beta   90.00
_cell.angle_gamma   90.00
#
_symmetry.space_group_name_H-M   'P 1'
#
loop_
_entity.id
_entity.type
_entity.pdbx_description
1 polymer ?
#
loop_
_entity_poly.entity_id
_entity_poly.type
_entity_poly.pdbx_seq_one_letter_code
_entity_poly.pdbx_strand_id
1 'polypeptide(L)'
;MENEQSTHVHFASLSSSSERYNETFEEIKKAMKKSVQLKAELSAKERNLVSVGYKNVISARRASLEILSSIVQKEESKGNEENVKKLKNYRNKVEDELAKIL
;
A
#
# COMPACT_ATOMS: atom_id res chain seq x y z
N MET A 1 -20.42 -21.04 11.72
CA MET A 1 -19.07 -20.49 11.97
C MET A 1 -18.77 -19.55 10.82
N GLU A 2 -18.69 -18.25 11.08
CA GLU A 2 -18.28 -17.30 10.05
C GLU A 2 -16.90 -17.72 9.54
N ASN A 3 -16.78 -17.94 8.23
CA ASN A 3 -15.51 -18.30 7.61
C ASN A 3 -14.56 -17.12 7.83
N GLU A 4 -13.42 -17.35 8.50
CA GLU A 4 -12.39 -16.35 8.80
C GLU A 4 -11.96 -15.55 7.54
N GLN A 5 -11.99 -16.18 6.36
CA GLN A 5 -11.81 -15.51 5.06
C GLN A 5 -12.90 -14.43 4.81
N SER A 6 -14.17 -14.78 5.06
CA SER A 6 -15.31 -13.86 4.88
C SER A 6 -15.22 -12.66 5.81
N THR A 7 -14.72 -12.87 7.04
CA THR A 7 -14.48 -11.79 8.00
C THR A 7 -13.44 -10.80 7.47
N HIS A 8 -12.30 -11.29 6.96
CA HIS A 8 -11.27 -10.44 6.36
C HIS A 8 -11.77 -9.68 5.12
N VAL A 9 -12.59 -10.32 4.27
CA VAL A 9 -13.19 -9.66 3.10
C VAL A 9 -14.19 -8.57 3.52
N HIS A 10 -14.95 -8.80 4.59
CA HIS A 10 -15.87 -7.82 5.15
C HIS A 10 -15.11 -6.57 5.65
N PHE A 11 -14.06 -6.78 6.45
CA PHE A 11 -13.21 -5.67 6.92
C PHE A 11 -12.51 -4.94 5.78
N ALA A 12 -12.02 -5.66 4.76
CA ALA A 12 -11.44 -5.04 3.58
C ALA A 12 -12.45 -4.12 2.85
N SER A 13 -13.72 -4.56 2.75
CA SER A 13 -14.79 -3.76 2.16
C SER A 13 -15.07 -2.50 2.98
N LEU A 14 -15.09 -2.60 4.32
CA LEU A 14 -15.27 -1.44 5.21
C LEU A 14 -14.09 -0.46 5.07
N SER A 15 -12.85 -0.93 5.16
CA SER A 15 -11.66 -0.10 5.00
C SER A 15 -11.62 0.56 3.61
N SER A 16 -12.09 -0.13 2.57
CA SER A 16 -12.17 0.44 1.21
C SER A 16 -13.17 1.59 1.14
N SER A 17 -14.34 1.44 1.76
CA SER A 17 -15.35 2.50 1.84
C SER A 17 -14.90 3.71 2.68
N SER A 18 -13.91 3.52 3.56
CA SER A 18 -13.31 4.58 4.37
C SER A 18 -12.00 5.12 3.83
N GLU A 19 -11.62 4.79 2.58
CA GLU A 19 -10.37 5.22 1.93
C GLU A 19 -9.08 4.77 2.67
N ARG A 20 -9.17 3.78 3.56
CA ARG A 20 -8.04 3.22 4.33
C ARG A 20 -7.35 2.11 3.54
N TYR A 21 -6.77 2.45 2.39
CA TYR A 21 -6.27 1.47 1.41
C TYR A 21 -5.18 0.53 1.93
N ASN A 22 -4.31 1.00 2.83
CA ASN A 22 -3.29 0.13 3.45
C ASN A 22 -3.95 -1.00 4.26
N GLU A 23 -5.03 -0.71 4.96
CA GLU A 23 -5.76 -1.70 5.76
C GLU A 23 -6.61 -2.61 4.87
N THR A 24 -7.23 -2.06 3.83
CA THR A 24 -7.86 -2.88 2.79
C THR A 24 -6.87 -3.90 2.23
N PHE A 25 -5.64 -3.47 1.94
CA PHE A 25 -4.60 -4.36 1.43
C PHE A 25 -4.19 -5.43 2.44
N GLU A 26 -3.96 -5.07 3.70
CA GLU A 26 -3.59 -6.03 4.75
C GLU A 26 -4.70 -7.06 5.02
N GLU A 27 -5.97 -6.63 5.11
CA GLU A 27 -7.10 -7.54 5.31
C GLU A 27 -7.30 -8.48 4.11
N ILE A 28 -7.17 -7.95 2.89
CA ILE A 28 -7.20 -8.76 1.67
C ILE A 28 -6.05 -9.79 1.64
N LYS A 29 -4.85 -9.40 2.07
CA LYS A 29 -3.69 -10.31 2.13
C LYS A 29 -3.93 -11.46 3.10
N LYS A 30 -4.58 -11.19 4.24
CA LYS A 30 -5.01 -12.22 5.19
C LYS A 30 -6.09 -13.13 4.58
N ALA A 31 -7.10 -12.55 3.91
CA ALA A 31 -8.14 -13.30 3.20
C ALA A 31 -7.56 -14.25 2.15
N MET A 32 -6.63 -13.77 1.31
CA MET A 32 -5.95 -14.56 0.28
C MET A 32 -5.10 -15.68 0.88
N LYS A 33 -4.34 -15.40 1.95
CA LYS A 33 -3.56 -16.44 2.64
C LYS A 33 -4.46 -17.56 3.14
N LYS A 34 -5.64 -17.22 3.66
CA LYS A 34 -6.63 -18.21 4.12
C LYS A 34 -7.28 -18.97 2.96
N SER A 35 -7.62 -18.29 1.86
CA SER A 35 -8.21 -18.95 0.68
C SER A 35 -7.25 -19.98 0.10
N VAL A 36 -5.95 -19.68 0.04
CA VAL A 36 -4.90 -20.62 -0.39
C VAL A 36 -4.81 -21.82 0.56
N GLN A 37 -4.84 -21.60 1.88
CA GLN A 37 -4.85 -22.70 2.87
C GLN A 37 -6.06 -23.62 2.72
N LEU A 38 -7.23 -23.05 2.40
CA LEU A 38 -8.48 -23.77 2.24
C LEU A 38 -8.67 -24.34 0.82
N LYS A 39 -7.73 -24.11 -0.11
CA LYS A 39 -7.88 -24.37 -1.56
C LYS A 39 -9.19 -23.79 -2.13
N ALA A 40 -9.64 -22.67 -1.57
CA ALA A 40 -10.84 -21.96 -1.99
C ALA A 40 -10.46 -20.88 -3.01
N GLU A 41 -11.22 -20.83 -4.12
CA GLU A 41 -11.05 -19.78 -5.11
C GLU A 41 -11.64 -18.45 -4.61
N LEU A 42 -10.96 -17.35 -4.93
CA LEU A 42 -11.51 -16.01 -4.72
C LEU A 42 -12.62 -15.76 -5.73
N SER A 43 -13.74 -15.22 -5.30
CA SER A 43 -14.79 -14.68 -6.17
C SER A 43 -14.29 -13.50 -7.01
N ALA A 44 -15.03 -13.17 -8.07
CA ALA A 44 -14.73 -12.00 -8.91
C ALA A 44 -14.69 -10.68 -8.10
N LYS A 45 -15.57 -10.55 -7.10
CA LYS A 45 -15.63 -9.37 -6.23
C LYS A 45 -14.39 -9.25 -5.34
N GLU A 46 -13.95 -10.35 -4.73
CA GLU A 46 -12.74 -10.39 -3.91
C GLU A 46 -11.49 -10.08 -4.75
N ARG A 47 -11.36 -10.67 -5.94
CA ARG A 47 -10.25 -10.36 -6.86
C ARG A 47 -10.21 -8.89 -7.28
N ASN A 48 -11.37 -8.31 -7.55
CA ASN A 48 -11.45 -6.87 -7.86
C ASN A 48 -11.00 -6.01 -6.68
N LEU A 49 -11.45 -6.36 -5.46
CA LEU A 49 -11.06 -5.64 -4.25
C LEU A 49 -9.54 -5.71 -4.00
N VAL A 50 -8.92 -6.86 -4.29
CA VAL A 50 -7.46 -7.02 -4.25
C VAL A 50 -6.78 -6.06 -5.23
N SER A 51 -7.23 -6.08 -6.49
CA SER A 51 -6.64 -5.26 -7.56
C SER A 51 -6.74 -3.77 -7.23
N VAL A 52 -7.90 -3.32 -6.77
CA VAL A 52 -8.13 -1.92 -6.38
C VAL A 52 -7.25 -1.52 -5.20
N GLY A 53 -7.21 -2.34 -4.14
CA GLY A 53 -6.38 -2.07 -2.97
C GLY A 53 -4.89 -1.94 -3.33
N TYR A 54 -4.39 -2.90 -4.10
CA TYR A 54 -2.99 -2.91 -4.53
C TYR A 54 -2.62 -1.71 -5.42
N LYS A 55 -3.48 -1.39 -6.41
CA LYS A 55 -3.31 -0.20 -7.27
C LYS A 55 -3.28 1.09 -6.44
N ASN A 56 -4.16 1.21 -5.45
CA ASN A 56 -4.25 2.42 -4.63
C ASN A 56 -3.03 2.58 -3.72
N VAL A 57 -2.55 1.50 -3.10
CA VAL A 57 -1.33 1.52 -2.28
C VAL A 57 -0.12 1.95 -3.14
N ILE A 58 0.06 1.36 -4.32
CA ILE A 58 1.15 1.73 -5.24
C ILE A 58 1.02 3.19 -5.67
N SER A 59 -0.19 3.63 -6.02
CA SER A 59 -0.44 5.01 -6.47
C SER A 59 -0.13 6.04 -5.37
N ALA A 60 -0.56 5.76 -4.13
CA ALA A 60 -0.28 6.61 -2.98
C ALA A 60 1.22 6.69 -2.67
N ARG A 61 1.94 5.56 -2.77
CA ARG A 61 3.40 5.53 -2.57
C ARG A 61 4.15 6.30 -3.65
N ARG A 62 3.74 6.17 -4.93
CA ARG A 62 4.30 6.96 -6.03
C ARG A 62 4.08 8.47 -5.84
N ALA A 63 2.87 8.88 -5.49
CA ALA A 63 2.58 10.29 -5.18
C ALA A 63 3.45 10.81 -4.02
N SER A 64 3.67 10.01 -2.97
CA SER A 64 4.57 10.37 -1.89
C SER A 64 6.03 10.55 -2.35
N LEU A 65 6.51 9.73 -3.29
CA LEU A 65 7.86 9.84 -3.86
C LEU A 65 8.03 11.10 -4.72
N GLU A 66 7.01 11.46 -5.49
CA GLU A 66 6.99 12.71 -6.27
C GLU A 66 7.07 13.94 -5.36
N ILE A 67 6.27 13.97 -4.30
CA ILE A 67 6.29 15.04 -3.30
C ILE A 67 7.66 15.12 -2.63
N LEU A 68 8.22 13.99 -2.19
CA LEU A 68 9.55 13.95 -1.57
C LEU A 68 10.65 14.45 -2.53
N SER A 69 10.57 14.08 -3.80
CA SER A 69 11.52 14.54 -4.81
C SER A 69 11.45 16.05 -5.01
N SER A 70 10.24 16.62 -5.04
CA SER A 70 10.06 18.08 -5.09
C SER A 70 10.62 18.78 -3.85
N ILE A 71 10.45 18.20 -2.65
CA ILE A 71 11.00 18.75 -1.40
C ILE A 71 12.54 18.70 -1.42
N VAL A 72 13.13 17.59 -1.85
CA VAL A 72 14.60 17.45 -1.99
C VAL A 72 15.13 18.54 -2.93
N GLN A 73 14.52 18.70 -4.10
CA GLN A 73 14.95 19.70 -5.09
C GLN A 73 14.85 21.13 -4.54
N LYS A 74 13.78 21.45 -3.80
CA LYS A 74 13.64 22.76 -3.12
C LYS A 74 14.71 22.97 -2.06
N GLU A 75 15.05 21.94 -1.28
CA GLU A 75 16.06 22.06 -0.23
C GLU A 75 17.49 22.13 -0.80
N GLU A 76 17.76 21.46 -1.93
CA GLU A 76 19.00 21.59 -2.69
C GLU A 76 19.21 23.03 -3.16
N SER A 77 18.15 23.71 -3.62
CA SER A 77 18.24 25.10 -4.06
C SER A 77 18.60 26.10 -2.95
N LYS A 78 18.42 25.71 -1.67
CA LYS A 78 18.79 26.52 -0.50
C LYS A 78 20.22 26.26 0.00
N GLY A 79 20.92 25.27 -0.55
CA GLY A 79 22.29 24.91 -0.12
C GLY A 79 22.38 24.16 1.22
N ASN A 80 21.27 23.63 1.75
CA ASN A 80 21.25 22.89 3.01
C ASN A 80 21.66 21.41 2.83
N GLU A 81 22.95 21.15 2.60
CA GLU A 81 23.46 19.82 2.25
C GLU A 81 23.12 18.71 3.28
N GLU A 82 23.13 19.02 4.57
CA GLU A 82 22.80 18.06 5.62
C GLU A 82 21.32 17.62 5.54
N ASN A 83 20.41 18.58 5.35
CA ASN A 83 18.97 18.29 5.21
C ASN A 83 18.69 17.53 3.92
N VAL A 84 19.35 17.91 2.82
CA VAL A 84 19.27 17.19 1.55
C VAL A 84 19.67 15.73 1.73
N LYS A 85 20.75 15.44 2.46
CA LYS A 85 21.19 14.07 2.73
C LYS A 85 20.14 13.27 3.52
N LYS A 86 19.56 13.86 4.57
CA LYS A 86 18.48 13.23 5.35
C LYS A 86 17.24 12.95 4.50
N LEU A 87 16.83 13.91 3.67
CA LEU A 87 15.67 13.78 2.78
C LEU A 87 15.90 12.72 1.69
N LYS A 88 17.09 12.66 1.09
CA LYS A 88 17.46 11.62 0.12
C LYS A 88 17.42 10.23 0.75
N ASN A 89 17.95 10.06 1.96
CA ASN A 89 17.86 8.78 2.68
C ASN A 89 16.40 8.38 2.94
N TYR A 90 15.55 9.32 3.32
CA TYR A 90 14.13 9.04 3.52
C TYR A 90 13.42 8.67 2.21
N ARG A 91 13.72 9.37 1.10
CA ARG A 91 13.22 9.01 -0.24
C ARG A 91 13.60 7.58 -0.61
N ASN A 92 14.87 7.21 -0.45
CA ASN A 92 15.34 5.85 -0.74
C ASN A 92 14.63 4.80 0.10
N LYS A 93 14.34 5.08 1.38
CA LYS A 93 13.54 4.18 2.22
C LYS A 93 12.14 3.95 1.66
N VAL A 94 11.48 5.00 1.16
CA VAL A 94 10.15 4.89 0.54
C VAL A 94 10.23 4.15 -0.80
N GLU A 95 11.30 4.34 -1.58
CA GLU A 95 11.57 3.57 -2.80
C GLU A 95 11.74 2.08 -2.49
N ASP A 96 12.50 1.72 -1.44
CA ASP A 96 12.67 0.33 -1.00
C ASP A 96 11.36 -0.29 -0.52
N GLU A 97 10.51 0.48 0.17
CA GLU A 97 9.17 0.04 0.57
C GLU A 97 8.27 -0.20 -0.64
N LEU A 98 8.33 0.66 -1.66
CA LEU A 98 7.60 0.48 -2.91
C LEU A 98 8.12 -0.75 -3.69
N ALA A 99 9.43 -0.95 -3.75
CA ALA A 99 10.06 -2.09 -4.43
C ALA A 99 9.75 -3.44 -3.76
N LYS A 100 9.43 -3.47 -2.47
CA LYS A 100 8.95 -4.68 -1.77
C LYS A 100 7.48 -4.99 -2.04
N ILE A 101 6.72 -3.99 -2.48
CA ILE A 101 5.30 -4.16 -2.81
C ILE A 101 5.19 -4.70 -4.23
N LEU A 102 5.91 -4.10 -5.19
CA LEU A 102 6.01 -4.51 -6.61
C LEU A 102 6.64 -5.89 -6.79
#